data_AF-A0D2G6-F1
#
_entry.id   AF-A0D2G6-F1
#
_cell.length_a   1.000
_cell.length_b   1.000
_cell.length_c   1.000
_cell.angle_alpha   90.00
_cell.angle_beta   90.00
_cell.angle_gamma   90.00
#
_symmetry.space_group_name_H-M   'P 1'
#
loop_
_entity.id
_entity.type
_entity.pdbx_description
1 polymer ?
#
loop_
_entity_poly.entity_id
_entity_poly.type
_entity_poly.pdbx_seq_one_letter_code
_entity_poly.pdbx_strand_id
1 'polypeptide(L)'
;MFKNNFYSYVGGTRSDIAMSIESYFEVMEVLLDQYLSREMLFNFKNCSQVLNDIVVSAPLAFLPFSLLGTQWLFAGANRKGANKAYGPILASVHMLVLWRAYTAPIPNKLYTKIIADPTVDGQYIRTQLSVMKPGLWQVLSRELYHKGYRFPEMLEFKTATEFPTGFVKPY
;
A
#
# COMPACT_ATOMS: atom_id res chain seq x y z
N MET A 1 -10.06 -18.88 4.59
CA MET A 1 -10.94 -18.06 5.43
C MET A 1 -10.28 -16.75 5.93
N PHE A 2 -8.99 -16.72 6.26
CA PHE A 2 -8.29 -15.52 6.77
C PHE A 2 -8.01 -14.38 5.78
N LYS A 3 -8.09 -14.63 4.46
CA LYS A 3 -7.88 -13.57 3.45
C LYS A 3 -8.97 -12.49 3.47
N ASN A 4 -10.16 -12.75 4.01
CA ASN A 4 -11.27 -11.80 3.94
C ASN A 4 -11.31 -10.80 5.11
N ASN A 5 -10.74 -11.13 6.28
CA ASN A 5 -10.86 -10.27 7.48
C ASN A 5 -9.83 -9.13 7.54
N PHE A 6 -8.68 -9.26 6.88
CA PHE A 6 -7.71 -8.17 6.82
C PHE A 6 -8.19 -7.03 5.91
N TYR A 7 -8.81 -7.37 4.77
CA TYR A 7 -9.35 -6.38 3.83
C TYR A 7 -10.61 -5.68 4.35
N SER A 8 -11.42 -6.34 5.21
CA SER A 8 -12.56 -5.69 5.87
C SER A 8 -12.11 -4.62 6.87
N TYR A 9 -10.93 -4.76 7.47
CA TYR A 9 -10.38 -3.78 8.42
C TYR A 9 -9.98 -2.46 7.74
N VAL A 10 -9.67 -2.50 6.43
CA VAL A 10 -9.25 -1.35 5.63
C VAL A 10 -10.35 -0.89 4.65
N GLY A 11 -11.50 -1.57 4.65
CA GLY A 11 -12.70 -1.13 3.92
C GLY A 11 -12.63 -1.30 2.40
N GLY A 12 -11.76 -2.18 1.88
CA GLY A 12 -11.60 -2.41 0.45
C GLY A 12 -12.12 -3.75 -0.05
N THR A 13 -12.46 -3.78 -1.34
CA THR A 13 -12.89 -4.95 -2.10
C THR A 13 -11.85 -5.32 -3.14
N ARG A 14 -11.94 -6.53 -3.74
CA ARG A 14 -11.00 -6.94 -4.80
C ARG A 14 -11.07 -6.05 -6.06
N SER A 15 -12.17 -5.35 -6.26
CA SER A 15 -12.33 -4.35 -7.32
C SER A 15 -11.56 -3.06 -7.06
N ASP A 16 -11.19 -2.76 -5.81
CA ASP A 16 -10.47 -1.53 -5.45
C ASP A 16 -8.97 -1.65 -5.68
N ILE A 17 -8.33 -0.58 -6.16
CA ILE A 17 -6.88 -0.50 -6.39
C ILE A 17 -6.13 -0.85 -5.10
N ALA A 18 -5.16 -1.76 -5.22
CA ALA A 18 -4.33 -2.17 -4.11
C ALA A 18 -3.02 -1.37 -4.10
N MET A 19 -2.78 -0.65 -3.01
CA MET A 19 -1.54 0.10 -2.79
C MET A 19 -0.98 -0.22 -1.41
N SER A 20 0.35 -0.17 -1.29
CA SER A 20 0.99 -0.17 0.03
C SER A 20 0.84 1.21 0.68
N ILE A 21 1.05 1.26 1.99
CA ILE A 21 1.05 2.53 2.74
C ILE A 21 2.19 3.43 2.25
N GLU A 22 3.34 2.84 1.92
CA GLU A 22 4.48 3.52 1.30
C GLU A 22 4.10 4.17 -0.04
N SER A 23 3.50 3.42 -0.95
CA SER A 23 3.06 3.94 -2.24
C SER A 23 2.06 5.10 -2.10
N TYR A 24 1.21 5.09 -1.08
CA TYR A 24 0.33 6.22 -0.80
C TYR A 24 1.12 7.49 -0.42
N PHE A 25 2.12 7.38 0.45
CA PHE A 25 2.95 8.52 0.80
C PHE A 25 3.71 9.06 -0.41
N GLU A 26 4.19 8.18 -1.30
CA GLU A 26 4.81 8.60 -2.56
C GLU A 26 3.84 9.35 -3.48
N VAL A 27 2.56 8.98 -3.50
CA VAL A 27 1.53 9.75 -4.22
C VAL A 27 1.36 11.12 -3.60
N MET A 28 1.38 11.24 -2.26
CA MET A 28 1.22 12.52 -1.56
C MET A 28 2.36 13.49 -1.80
N GLU A 29 3.61 13.00 -1.84
CA GLU A 29 4.79 13.84 -2.06
C GLU A 29 4.79 14.58 -3.39
N VAL A 30 4.07 14.06 -4.38
CA VAL A 30 4.11 14.53 -5.76
C VAL A 30 3.02 15.57 -6.05
N LEU A 31 2.00 15.67 -5.21
CA LEU A 31 0.83 16.49 -5.48
C LEU A 31 0.97 17.90 -4.91
N LEU A 32 0.53 18.90 -5.68
CA LEU A 32 0.45 20.29 -5.26
C LEU A 32 -1.00 20.66 -4.96
N ASP A 33 -1.28 21.09 -3.72
CA ASP A 33 -2.62 21.42 -3.23
C ASP A 33 -3.37 22.44 -4.09
N GLN A 34 -2.65 23.35 -4.75
CA GLN A 34 -3.20 24.44 -5.56
C GLN A 34 -3.95 23.98 -6.82
N TYR A 35 -3.64 22.77 -7.31
CA TYR A 35 -4.24 22.20 -8.52
C TYR A 35 -5.38 21.23 -8.22
N LEU A 36 -5.72 21.03 -6.94
CA LEU A 36 -6.75 20.10 -6.50
C LEU A 36 -8.00 20.85 -6.07
N SER A 37 -9.18 20.32 -6.43
CA SER A 37 -10.43 20.84 -5.89
C SER A 37 -10.53 20.61 -4.37
N ARG A 38 -11.40 21.38 -3.72
CA ARG A 38 -11.70 21.20 -2.29
C ARG A 38 -12.22 19.80 -1.97
N GLU A 39 -12.97 19.18 -2.89
CA GLU A 39 -13.47 17.83 -2.70
C GLU A 39 -12.32 16.81 -2.71
N MET A 40 -11.39 16.95 -3.66
CA MET A 40 -10.24 16.06 -3.77
C MET A 40 -9.31 16.21 -2.55
N LEU A 41 -9.05 17.44 -2.11
CA LEU A 41 -8.30 17.71 -0.88
C LEU A 41 -8.95 17.06 0.36
N PHE A 42 -10.29 17.11 0.45
CA PHE A 42 -11.02 16.44 1.53
C PHE A 42 -10.87 14.91 1.47
N ASN A 43 -10.95 14.32 0.27
CA ASN A 43 -10.75 12.88 0.07
C ASN A 43 -9.33 12.45 0.48
N PHE A 44 -8.31 13.23 0.14
CA PHE A 44 -6.93 13.00 0.57
C PHE A 44 -6.76 13.10 2.08
N LYS A 45 -7.34 14.13 2.70
CA LYS A 45 -7.29 14.28 4.16
C LYS A 45 -7.93 13.09 4.87
N ASN A 46 -9.08 12.63 4.38
CA ASN A 46 -9.77 11.47 4.93
C ASN A 46 -8.92 10.19 4.76
N CYS A 47 -8.33 10.00 3.58
CA CYS A 47 -7.43 8.88 3.31
C CYS A 47 -6.19 8.90 4.22
N SER A 48 -5.59 10.08 4.44
CA SER A 48 -4.46 10.28 5.32
C SER A 48 -4.79 9.95 6.77
N GLN A 49 -5.98 10.37 7.25
CA GLN A 49 -6.43 10.07 8.60
C GLN A 49 -6.61 8.56 8.83
N VAL A 50 -7.30 7.87 7.91
CA VAL A 50 -7.48 6.42 7.98
C VAL A 50 -6.14 5.68 7.97
N LEU A 51 -5.18 6.15 7.18
CA LEU A 51 -3.85 5.54 7.15
C LEU A 51 -3.06 5.79 8.43
N ASN A 52 -3.16 6.98 9.01
CA ASN A 52 -2.54 7.28 10.30
C ASN A 52 -3.07 6.35 11.39
N ASP A 53 -4.39 6.15 11.44
CA ASP A 53 -5.04 5.23 12.39
C ASP A 53 -4.52 3.79 12.20
N ILE A 54 -4.32 3.34 10.96
CA ILE A 54 -3.72 2.03 10.65
C ILE A 54 -2.26 1.97 11.14
N VAL A 55 -1.45 2.99 10.87
CA VAL A 55 -0.03 3.02 11.28
C VAL A 55 0.11 3.01 12.81
N VAL A 56 -0.76 3.74 13.52
CA VAL A 56 -0.76 3.79 14.99
C VAL A 56 -1.24 2.47 15.60
N SER A 57 -2.25 1.83 15.01
CA SER A 57 -2.84 0.60 15.55
C SER A 57 -2.12 -0.69 15.13
N ALA A 58 -1.40 -0.69 14.00
CA ALA A 58 -0.73 -1.88 13.47
C ALA A 58 0.25 -2.56 14.45
N PRO A 59 1.11 -1.85 15.21
CA PRO A 59 1.98 -2.48 16.21
C PRO A 59 1.23 -3.37 17.21
N LEU A 60 0.07 -2.90 17.69
CA LEU A 60 -0.74 -3.67 18.62
C LEU A 60 -1.51 -4.79 17.93
N ALA A 61 -2.08 -4.52 16.75
CA ALA A 61 -2.87 -5.49 15.99
C ALA A 61 -2.03 -6.69 15.51
N PHE A 62 -0.74 -6.47 15.20
CA PHE A 62 0.16 -7.51 14.69
C PHE A 62 1.02 -8.20 15.77
N LEU A 63 0.90 -7.78 17.02
CA LEU A 63 1.61 -8.41 18.14
C LEU A 63 1.33 -9.91 18.28
N PRO A 64 0.07 -10.42 18.15
CA PRO A 64 -0.20 -11.85 18.22
C PRO A 64 0.53 -12.68 17.16
N PHE A 65 0.60 -12.18 15.92
CA PHE A 65 1.35 -12.84 14.84
C PHE A 65 2.85 -12.90 15.14
N SER A 66 3.36 -11.86 15.79
CA SER A 66 4.78 -11.78 16.17
C SER A 66 5.10 -12.75 17.31
N LEU A 67 4.20 -12.91 18.27
CA LEU A 67 4.30 -13.92 19.33
C LEU A 67 4.27 -15.33 18.77
N LEU A 68 3.35 -15.63 17.84
CA LEU A 68 3.26 -16.94 17.19
C LEU A 68 4.52 -17.25 16.37
N GLY A 69 5.01 -16.28 15.58
CA GLY A 69 6.25 -16.45 14.81
C GLY A 69 7.46 -16.68 15.71
N THR A 70 7.54 -15.97 16.84
CA THR A 70 8.59 -16.17 17.83
C THR A 70 8.50 -17.54 18.48
N GLN A 71 7.30 -17.97 18.90
CA GLN A 71 7.09 -19.31 19.47
C GLN A 71 7.47 -20.41 18.49
N TRP A 72 7.15 -20.25 17.21
CA TRP A 72 7.53 -21.18 16.16
C TRP A 72 9.06 -21.29 16.00
N LEU A 73 9.79 -20.17 16.02
CA LEU A 73 11.26 -20.16 15.99
C LEU A 73 11.88 -20.85 17.22
N PHE A 74 11.19 -20.82 18.36
CA PHE A 74 11.65 -21.42 19.62
C PHE A 74 11.13 -22.84 19.87
N ALA A 75 10.37 -23.45 18.95
CA ALA A 75 9.63 -24.71 19.15
C ALA A 75 10.51 -25.96 19.49
N GLY A 76 11.83 -25.83 19.58
CA GLY A 76 12.75 -26.88 20.02
C GLY A 76 13.89 -26.40 20.94
N ALA A 77 13.81 -25.18 21.49
CA ALA A 77 14.91 -24.60 22.27
C ALA A 77 14.85 -24.97 23.77
N ASN A 78 16.02 -25.21 24.37
CA ASN A 78 16.14 -25.45 25.81
C ASN A 78 15.73 -24.21 26.63
N ARG A 79 14.77 -24.39 27.56
CA ARG A 79 14.13 -23.33 28.38
C ARG A 79 15.09 -22.34 29.05
N LYS A 80 16.29 -22.77 29.47
CA LYS A 80 17.25 -21.94 30.22
C LYS A 80 17.94 -20.87 29.36
N GLY A 81 18.23 -21.14 28.09
CA GLY A 81 18.85 -20.19 27.16
C GLY A 81 17.82 -19.33 26.42
N ALA A 82 16.65 -19.91 26.14
CA ALA A 82 15.59 -19.26 25.38
C ALA A 82 15.04 -17.99 26.04
N ASN A 83 14.95 -17.94 27.37
CA ASN A 83 14.35 -16.81 28.09
C ASN A 83 15.12 -15.48 27.93
N LYS A 84 16.46 -15.52 27.77
CA LYS A 84 17.26 -14.28 27.59
C LYS A 84 17.21 -13.75 26.16
N ALA A 85 17.06 -14.65 25.18
CA ALA A 85 17.01 -14.31 23.76
C ALA A 85 15.59 -14.00 23.26
N TYR A 86 14.55 -14.36 24.03
CA TYR A 86 13.15 -14.23 23.63
C TYR A 86 12.75 -12.78 23.34
N GLY A 87 13.11 -11.83 24.21
CA GLY A 87 12.77 -10.41 24.03
C GLY A 87 13.35 -9.81 22.74
N PRO A 88 14.68 -9.90 22.52
CA PRO A 88 15.30 -9.44 21.27
C PRO A 88 14.74 -10.11 20.02
N ILE A 89 14.51 -11.44 20.04
CA ILE A 89 13.95 -12.15 18.89
C ILE A 89 12.50 -11.74 18.63
N LEU A 90 11.68 -11.57 19.67
CA LEU A 90 10.33 -11.06 19.53
C LEU A 90 10.33 -9.68 18.88
N ALA A 91 11.22 -8.78 19.31
CA ALA A 91 11.34 -7.46 18.71
C ALA A 91 11.74 -7.55 17.22
N SER A 92 12.71 -8.40 16.85
CA SER A 92 13.11 -8.60 15.46
C SER A 92 11.98 -9.17 14.60
N VAL A 93 11.29 -10.22 15.08
CA VAL A 93 10.14 -10.81 14.40
C VAL A 93 9.03 -9.77 14.25
N HIS A 94 8.78 -8.97 15.29
CA HIS A 94 7.76 -7.93 15.27
C HIS A 94 8.05 -6.86 14.21
N MET A 95 9.30 -6.41 14.11
CA MET A 95 9.72 -5.46 13.08
C MET A 95 9.55 -6.03 11.66
N LEU A 96 9.86 -7.32 11.45
CA LEU A 96 9.65 -7.99 10.17
C LEU A 96 8.17 -8.12 9.81
N VAL A 97 7.32 -8.48 10.78
CA VAL A 97 5.86 -8.57 10.59
C VAL A 97 5.29 -7.19 10.25
N LEU A 98 5.71 -6.14 10.96
CA LEU A 98 5.28 -4.78 10.69
C LEU A 98 5.76 -4.26 9.34
N TRP A 99 7.03 -4.48 9.00
CA TRP A 99 7.55 -4.15 7.68
C TRP A 99 6.72 -4.81 6.58
N ARG A 100 6.41 -6.10 6.73
CA ARG A 100 5.58 -6.83 5.76
C ARG A 100 4.14 -6.29 5.71
N ALA A 101 3.58 -5.86 6.83
CA ALA A 101 2.25 -5.28 6.91
C ALA A 101 2.17 -3.90 6.23
N TYR A 102 3.18 -3.05 6.41
CA TYR A 102 3.22 -1.71 5.80
C TYR A 102 3.49 -1.73 4.29
N THR A 103 4.28 -2.70 3.83
CA THR A 103 4.64 -2.87 2.41
C THR A 103 3.62 -3.70 1.62
N ALA A 104 2.72 -4.41 2.30
CA ALA A 104 1.69 -5.19 1.63
C ALA A 104 0.76 -4.28 0.81
N PRO A 105 0.41 -4.65 -0.44
CA PRO A 105 -0.61 -3.94 -1.18
C PRO A 105 -1.98 -4.22 -0.57
N ILE A 106 -2.67 -3.17 -0.12
CA ILE A 106 -3.98 -3.23 0.48
C ILE A 106 -5.00 -2.55 -0.46
N PRO A 107 -6.02 -3.27 -0.95
CA PRO A 107 -7.13 -2.67 -1.67
C PRO A 107 -7.86 -1.71 -0.74
N ASN A 108 -8.09 -0.48 -1.21
CA ASN A 108 -8.85 0.52 -0.47
C ASN A 108 -9.72 1.34 -1.43
N LYS A 109 -10.99 1.50 -1.07
CA LYS A 109 -11.93 2.31 -1.83
C LYS A 109 -11.50 3.78 -1.92
N LEU A 110 -10.83 4.31 -0.90
CA LEU A 110 -10.35 5.70 -0.88
C LEU A 110 -9.28 5.94 -1.96
N TYR A 111 -8.35 4.99 -2.13
CA TYR A 111 -7.35 5.02 -3.20
C TYR A 111 -7.99 5.02 -4.58
N THR A 112 -8.96 4.13 -4.77
CA THR A 112 -9.71 4.01 -6.01
C THR A 112 -10.47 5.30 -6.31
N LYS A 113 -11.14 5.88 -5.31
CA LYS A 113 -11.87 7.14 -5.45
C LYS A 113 -10.96 8.28 -5.93
N ILE A 114 -9.74 8.36 -5.40
CA ILE A 114 -8.77 9.41 -5.73
C ILE A 114 -8.16 9.19 -7.12
N ILE A 115 -7.60 8.00 -7.38
CA ILE A 115 -6.80 7.74 -8.58
C ILE A 115 -7.67 7.52 -9.81
N ALA A 116 -8.83 6.87 -9.63
CA ALA A 116 -9.76 6.58 -10.71
C ALA A 116 -10.83 7.68 -10.88
N ASP A 117 -10.63 8.87 -10.29
CA ASP A 117 -11.50 10.01 -10.51
C ASP A 117 -11.49 10.41 -12.01
N PRO A 118 -12.65 10.45 -12.69
CA PRO A 118 -12.73 10.82 -14.11
C PRO A 118 -12.57 12.32 -14.35
N THR A 119 -12.56 13.16 -13.30
CA THR A 119 -12.44 14.61 -13.42
C THR A 119 -11.01 15.08 -13.70
N VAL A 120 -10.85 16.40 -13.89
CA VAL A 120 -9.56 17.06 -14.12
C VAL A 120 -8.57 16.79 -12.98
N ASP A 121 -9.05 16.68 -11.75
CA ASP A 121 -8.20 16.39 -10.58
C ASP A 121 -7.57 15.00 -10.69
N GLY A 122 -8.37 13.99 -11.04
CA GLY A 122 -7.86 12.63 -11.26
C GLY A 122 -6.88 12.57 -12.42
N GLN A 123 -7.16 13.29 -13.51
CA GLN A 123 -6.23 13.41 -14.63
C GLN A 123 -4.90 14.06 -14.22
N TYR A 124 -4.95 15.14 -13.42
CA TYR A 124 -3.77 15.80 -12.88
C TYR A 124 -2.93 14.83 -12.04
N ILE A 125 -3.55 14.09 -11.12
CA ILE A 125 -2.88 13.09 -10.27
C ILE A 125 -2.19 12.03 -11.13
N ARG A 126 -2.90 11.42 -12.08
CA ARG A 126 -2.34 10.39 -12.98
C ARG A 126 -1.18 10.93 -13.81
N THR A 127 -1.30 12.15 -14.31
CA THR A 127 -0.26 12.81 -15.10
C THR A 127 0.99 13.08 -14.25
N GLN A 128 0.84 13.66 -13.07
CA GLN A 128 1.95 13.91 -12.16
C GLN A 128 2.66 12.63 -11.73
N LEU A 129 1.90 11.58 -11.41
CA LEU A 129 2.46 10.26 -11.09
C LEU A 129 3.28 9.69 -12.26
N SER A 130 2.78 9.83 -13.49
CA SER A 130 3.47 9.34 -14.69
C SER A 130 4.81 10.04 -14.93
N VAL A 131 4.93 11.33 -14.56
CA VAL A 131 6.13 12.14 -14.77
C VAL A 131 7.11 12.00 -13.61
N MET A 132 6.63 12.12 -12.37
CA MET A 132 7.47 12.23 -11.19
C MET A 132 7.82 10.88 -10.55
N LYS A 133 6.94 9.87 -10.68
CA LYS A 133 7.11 8.52 -10.11
C LYS A 133 6.72 7.44 -11.13
N PRO A 134 7.45 7.33 -12.26
CA PRO A 134 7.07 6.44 -13.37
C PRO A 134 7.01 4.96 -12.97
N GLY A 135 7.84 4.50 -12.03
CA GLY A 135 7.82 3.11 -11.53
C GLY A 135 6.54 2.79 -10.77
N LEU A 136 6.09 3.70 -9.90
CA LEU A 136 4.81 3.57 -9.20
C LEU A 136 3.63 3.62 -10.18
N TRP A 137 3.70 4.56 -11.14
CA TRP A 137 2.69 4.67 -12.18
C TRP A 137 2.58 3.42 -13.06
N GLN A 138 3.70 2.73 -13.33
CA GLN A 138 3.68 1.49 -14.10
C GLN A 138 2.88 0.37 -13.43
N VAL A 139 2.99 0.26 -12.10
CA VAL A 139 2.22 -0.73 -11.32
C VAL A 139 0.75 -0.31 -11.26
N LEU A 140 0.49 0.97 -10.98
CA LEU A 140 -0.87 1.50 -10.85
C LEU A 140 -1.66 1.50 -12.16
N SER A 141 -1.04 1.89 -13.27
CA SER A 141 -1.66 1.87 -14.61
C SER A 141 -2.09 0.45 -14.99
N ARG A 142 -1.23 -0.54 -14.72
CA ARG A 142 -1.55 -1.96 -14.93
C ARG A 142 -2.71 -2.44 -14.06
N GLU A 143 -2.69 -2.12 -12.76
CA GLU A 143 -3.79 -2.42 -11.82
C GLU A 143 -5.12 -1.82 -12.31
N LEU A 144 -5.12 -0.55 -12.69
CA LEU A 144 -6.27 0.16 -13.22
C LEU A 144 -6.80 -0.47 -14.52
N TYR A 145 -5.90 -0.81 -15.44
CA TYR A 145 -6.24 -1.45 -16.71
C TYR A 145 -6.92 -2.80 -16.50
N HIS A 146 -6.38 -3.64 -15.61
CA HIS A 146 -6.96 -4.94 -15.25
C HIS A 146 -8.32 -4.82 -14.55
N LYS A 147 -8.56 -3.73 -13.83
CA LYS A 147 -9.85 -3.43 -13.19
C LYS A 147 -10.89 -2.83 -14.15
N GLY A 148 -10.53 -2.65 -15.43
CA GLY A 148 -11.43 -2.18 -16.48
C GLY A 148 -11.46 -0.66 -16.66
N TYR A 149 -10.64 0.10 -15.93
CA TYR A 149 -10.50 1.53 -16.17
C TYR A 149 -9.78 1.79 -17.51
N ARG A 150 -10.15 2.89 -18.16
CA ARG A 150 -9.64 3.28 -19.48
C ARG A 150 -9.32 4.77 -19.44
N PHE A 151 -8.10 5.12 -19.04
CA PHE A 151 -7.64 6.50 -18.98
C PHE A 151 -6.55 6.75 -20.03
N PRO A 152 -6.54 7.91 -20.70
CA PRO A 152 -5.57 8.20 -21.76
C PRO A 152 -4.13 8.31 -21.23
N GLU A 153 -3.94 8.51 -19.92
CA GLU A 153 -2.62 8.56 -19.29
C GLU A 153 -1.99 7.18 -19.05
N MET A 154 -2.77 6.10 -19.15
CA MET A 154 -2.28 4.74 -18.89
C MET A 154 -1.18 4.36 -19.87
N LEU A 155 -0.19 3.62 -19.36
CA LEU A 155 0.93 3.17 -20.17
C LEU A 155 0.47 2.22 -21.26
N GLU A 156 -0.54 1.39 -21.01
CA GLU A 156 -1.10 0.41 -21.95
C GLU A 156 -1.62 1.02 -23.25
N PHE A 157 -1.97 2.32 -23.26
CA PHE A 157 -2.34 3.03 -24.50
C PHE A 157 -1.17 3.75 -25.15
N LYS A 158 -0.07 3.94 -24.42
CA LYS A 158 1.14 4.65 -24.87
C LYS A 158 2.25 3.69 -25.34
N THR A 159 2.28 2.44 -24.85
CA THR A 159 3.33 1.44 -25.11
C THR A 159 3.18 0.68 -26.44
N ALA A 160 2.86 1.39 -27.52
CA ALA A 160 3.17 0.88 -28.86
C ALA A 160 4.67 1.05 -29.21
N THR A 161 5.44 1.87 -28.47
CA THR A 161 6.80 2.24 -28.89
C THR A 161 7.94 2.01 -27.89
N GLU A 162 7.79 2.10 -26.56
CA GLU A 162 8.97 1.93 -25.67
C GLU A 162 8.61 1.29 -24.32
N PHE A 163 9.21 0.14 -24.02
CA PHE A 163 9.15 -0.49 -22.68
C PHE A 163 10.17 0.19 -21.77
N PRO A 164 9.79 0.77 -20.61
CA PRO A 164 10.76 1.11 -19.59
C PRO A 164 11.25 -0.18 -18.96
N THR A 165 12.52 -0.50 -19.17
CA THR A 165 13.29 -1.52 -18.44
C THR A 165 13.58 -1.04 -17.01
N GLY A 166 12.55 -0.62 -16.28
CA GLY A 166 12.65 -0.43 -14.85
C GLY A 166 12.90 -1.78 -14.21
N PHE A 167 13.96 -1.89 -13.41
CA PHE A 167 14.24 -3.09 -12.62
C PHE A 167 13.01 -3.47 -11.80
N VAL A 168 12.23 -4.42 -12.32
CA VAL A 168 11.16 -5.07 -11.59
C VAL A 168 11.85 -5.79 -10.42
N LYS A 169 11.62 -5.35 -9.18
CA LYS A 169 11.74 -6.26 -8.05
C LYS A 169 10.57 -7.23 -8.16
N PRO A 170 10.80 -8.53 -8.44
CA PRO A 170 9.75 -9.50 -8.42
C PRO A 170 9.51 -9.92 -6.96
N TYR A 171 8.34 -9.54 -6.45
CA TYR A 171 7.68 -10.05 -5.23
C TYR A 171 8.19 -9.56 -3.86
#